data_AF-A0A8T0BAZ9-F1
#
_entry.id   AF-A0A8T0BAZ9-F1
#
_cell.length_a   1.000
_cell.length_b   1.000
_cell.length_c   1.000
_cell.angle_alpha   90.00
_cell.angle_beta   90.00
_cell.angle_gamma   90.00
#
_symmetry.space_group_name_H-M   'P 1'
#
loop_
_entity.id
_entity.type
_entity.pdbx_description
1 polymer ?
#
loop_
_entity_poly.entity_id
_entity_poly.type
_entity_poly.pdbx_seq_one_letter_code
_entity_poly.pdbx_strand_id
1 'polypeptide(L)'
;MPPPSAAKKPRLDAAPHKNTKLSLITSALKTLQDSCGDVLSSNLIDALLKGKCELPSLTDEEKSVISKFGVNESLAETFLKAVLEKIKVEEESMGHELLQSLCRVYVGLCQKRGDSHKAHALAYRFLQEDFSEAPKLILVMVTAWPSVFSHNSPLCRAIHIVCKMKAYGKFYYLLKKCLHWDMEPPGDPYRAITSTLKALLKV
;
A
#
# COMPACT_ATOMS: atom_id res chain seq x y z
N MET A 1 6.72 51.88 51.84
CA MET A 1 5.98 51.46 50.62
C MET A 1 6.86 50.50 49.84
N PRO A 2 6.49 49.22 49.71
CA PRO A 2 7.18 48.25 48.85
C PRO A 2 6.66 48.32 47.40
N PRO A 3 7.43 47.87 46.39
CA PRO A 3 7.09 48.00 44.97
C PRO A 3 6.02 46.97 44.53
N PRO A 4 5.32 47.22 43.41
CA PRO A 4 4.16 46.43 43.01
C PRO A 4 4.55 45.04 42.46
N SER A 5 3.83 44.04 42.93
CA SER A 5 3.90 42.63 42.55
C SER A 5 3.70 42.44 41.03
N ALA A 6 4.74 41.91 40.37
CA ALA A 6 4.67 41.51 38.97
C ALA A 6 3.62 40.41 38.76
N ALA A 7 2.61 40.70 37.95
CA ALA A 7 1.62 39.74 37.50
C ALA A 7 2.30 38.64 36.67
N LYS A 8 2.29 37.39 37.17
CA LYS A 8 2.65 36.22 36.37
C LYS A 8 1.57 36.01 35.30
N LYS A 9 1.92 36.25 34.04
CA LYS A 9 1.17 35.74 32.89
C LYS A 9 1.14 34.20 32.96
N PRO A 10 -0.02 33.55 32.75
CA PRO A 10 -0.04 32.11 32.58
C PRO A 10 0.71 31.73 31.30
N ARG A 11 1.68 30.82 31.41
CA ARG A 11 2.24 30.11 30.27
C ARG A 11 1.12 29.27 29.66
N LEU A 12 0.78 29.55 28.42
CA LEU A 12 -0.08 28.69 27.61
C LEU A 12 0.79 27.52 27.14
N ASP A 13 0.61 26.38 27.78
CA ASP A 13 1.33 25.15 27.47
C ASP A 13 1.02 24.69 26.04
N ALA A 14 2.06 24.66 25.20
CA ALA A 14 2.02 24.10 23.87
C ALA A 14 2.14 22.58 23.92
N ALA A 15 1.01 21.85 24.01
CA ALA A 15 0.96 20.41 23.70
C ALA A 15 -0.40 19.82 23.23
N PRO A 16 -1.19 20.40 22.29
CA PRO A 16 -2.43 19.73 21.82
C PRO A 16 -2.23 18.83 20.59
N HIS A 17 -1.21 19.07 19.76
CA HIS A 17 -1.22 18.56 18.38
C HIS A 17 -0.88 17.07 18.20
N LYS A 18 -0.08 16.45 19.08
CA LYS A 18 0.30 15.04 18.94
C LYS A 18 -0.84 14.08 19.29
N ASN A 19 -1.58 14.35 20.37
CA ASN A 19 -2.70 13.51 20.79
C ASN A 19 -3.84 13.50 19.76
N THR A 20 -4.09 14.64 19.10
CA THR A 20 -5.12 14.71 18.04
C THR A 20 -4.73 13.91 16.79
N LYS A 21 -3.46 13.90 16.38
CA LYS A 21 -3.04 13.09 15.22
C LYS A 21 -3.19 11.60 15.48
N LEU A 22 -2.75 11.15 16.66
CA LEU A 22 -2.87 9.74 17.04
C LEU A 22 -4.33 9.30 17.13
N SER A 23 -5.21 10.10 17.76
CA SER A 23 -6.63 9.76 17.84
C SER A 23 -7.30 9.66 16.46
N LEU A 24 -6.94 10.54 15.51
CA LEU A 24 -7.43 10.47 14.13
C LEU A 24 -6.97 9.20 13.43
N ILE A 25 -5.71 8.79 13.61
CA ILE A 25 -5.16 7.57 13.03
C ILE A 25 -5.85 6.34 13.62
N THR A 26 -5.94 6.25 14.95
CA THR A 26 -6.61 5.14 15.63
C THR A 26 -8.08 5.02 15.21
N SER A 27 -8.79 6.14 15.10
CA SER A 27 -10.16 6.16 14.59
C SER A 27 -10.25 5.66 13.15
N ALA A 28 -9.34 6.07 12.27
CA ALA A 28 -9.36 5.64 10.88
C ALA A 28 -9.04 4.15 10.73
N LEU A 29 -8.04 3.63 11.47
CA LEU A 29 -7.71 2.21 11.48
C LEU A 29 -8.89 1.37 12.00
N LYS A 30 -9.59 1.86 13.04
CA LYS A 30 -10.80 1.21 13.54
C LYS A 30 -11.91 1.20 12.50
N THR A 31 -12.17 2.33 11.83
CA THR A 31 -13.16 2.40 10.75
C THR A 31 -12.86 1.38 9.65
N LEU A 32 -11.60 1.27 9.21
CA LEU A 32 -11.21 0.29 8.19
C LEU A 32 -11.37 -1.16 8.67
N GLN A 33 -11.15 -1.41 9.96
CA GLN A 33 -11.37 -2.73 10.56
C GLN A 33 -12.85 -3.07 10.66
N ASP A 34 -13.70 -2.11 11.01
CA ASP A 34 -15.15 -2.31 11.14
C ASP A 34 -15.82 -2.45 9.76
N SER A 35 -15.24 -1.85 8.71
CA SER A 35 -15.77 -1.86 7.34
C SER A 35 -15.04 -2.82 6.39
N CYS A 36 -14.09 -3.63 6.88
CA CYS A 36 -13.32 -4.50 5.99
C CYS A 36 -14.21 -5.61 5.41
N GLY A 37 -14.13 -5.79 4.09
CA GLY A 37 -14.81 -6.85 3.38
C GLY A 37 -13.89 -7.50 2.34
N ASP A 38 -14.27 -8.69 1.87
CA ASP A 38 -13.53 -9.36 0.80
C ASP A 38 -13.69 -8.58 -0.50
N VAL A 39 -12.62 -7.91 -0.89
CA VAL A 39 -12.62 -7.12 -2.13
C VAL A 39 -12.49 -7.99 -3.34
N LEU A 40 -11.82 -9.14 -3.23
CA LEU A 40 -11.78 -10.12 -4.30
C LEU A 40 -13.02 -11.02 -4.30
N SER A 41 -14.18 -10.42 -4.03
CA SER A 41 -15.49 -11.04 -4.24
C SER A 41 -15.60 -11.63 -5.64
N SER A 42 -16.43 -12.67 -5.80
CA SER A 42 -16.66 -13.34 -7.09
C SER A 42 -16.99 -12.34 -8.21
N ASN A 43 -17.79 -11.32 -7.91
CA ASN A 43 -18.19 -10.29 -8.87
C ASN A 43 -17.00 -9.43 -9.34
N LEU A 44 -16.09 -9.06 -8.43
CA LEU A 44 -14.88 -8.32 -8.82
C LEU A 44 -13.95 -9.22 -9.63
N ILE A 45 -13.75 -10.47 -9.20
CA ILE A 45 -12.94 -11.44 -9.95
C ILE A 45 -13.50 -11.59 -11.37
N ASP A 46 -14.81 -11.78 -11.53
CA ASP A 46 -15.45 -11.88 -12.83
C ASP A 46 -15.29 -10.61 -13.67
N ALA A 47 -15.38 -9.44 -13.04
CA ALA A 47 -15.14 -8.16 -13.72
C ALA A 47 -13.68 -8.02 -14.20
N LEU A 48 -12.71 -8.43 -13.39
CA LEU A 48 -11.29 -8.44 -13.74
C LEU A 48 -11.01 -9.45 -14.86
N LEU A 49 -11.58 -10.67 -14.77
CA LEU A 49 -11.54 -11.68 -15.84
C LEU A 49 -12.16 -11.17 -17.14
N LYS A 50 -13.13 -10.24 -17.08
CA LYS A 50 -13.72 -9.56 -18.26
C LYS A 50 -12.95 -8.32 -18.71
N GLY A 51 -11.94 -7.87 -17.96
CA GLY A 51 -10.94 -6.88 -18.40
C GLY A 51 -11.05 -5.50 -17.78
N LYS A 52 -11.79 -5.36 -16.67
CA LYS A 52 -12.00 -4.06 -16.02
C LYS A 52 -10.90 -3.68 -15.01
N CYS A 53 -9.65 -4.06 -15.24
CA CYS A 53 -8.56 -3.74 -14.30
C CYS A 53 -8.24 -2.24 -14.20
N GLU A 54 -8.83 -1.40 -15.06
CA GLU A 54 -8.51 0.02 -15.20
C GLU A 54 -9.21 0.95 -14.19
N LEU A 55 -10.17 0.46 -13.41
CA LEU A 55 -10.93 1.28 -12.45
C LEU A 55 -10.57 0.91 -11.00
N PRO A 56 -10.14 1.88 -10.18
CA PRO A 56 -9.89 1.64 -8.76
C PRO A 56 -11.12 1.11 -8.01
N SER A 57 -11.02 -0.07 -7.42
CA SER A 57 -12.12 -0.69 -6.65
C SER A 57 -12.06 -0.31 -5.16
N LEU A 58 -11.94 0.98 -4.86
CA LEU A 58 -11.93 1.49 -3.48
C LEU A 58 -13.35 1.62 -2.94
N THR A 59 -13.56 1.20 -1.70
CA THR A 59 -14.80 1.44 -0.95
C THR A 59 -14.92 2.91 -0.53
N ASP A 60 -16.11 3.33 -0.10
CA ASP A 60 -16.35 4.73 0.27
C ASP A 60 -15.62 5.10 1.57
N GLU A 61 -15.48 4.16 2.50
CA GLU A 61 -14.68 4.31 3.71
C GLU A 61 -13.20 4.49 3.37
N GLU A 62 -12.66 3.69 2.45
CA GLU A 62 -11.28 3.82 1.99
C GLU A 62 -11.03 5.16 1.31
N LYS A 63 -11.94 5.59 0.42
CA LYS A 63 -11.88 6.92 -0.22
C LYS A 63 -11.94 8.04 0.81
N SER A 64 -12.78 7.91 1.83
CA SER A 64 -12.90 8.88 2.92
C SER A 64 -11.60 9.00 3.70
N VAL A 65 -10.97 7.88 4.08
CA VAL A 65 -9.66 7.87 4.74
C VAL A 65 -8.58 8.49 3.84
N ILE A 66 -8.47 8.06 2.58
CA ILE A 66 -7.50 8.63 1.64
C ILE A 66 -7.71 10.14 1.48
N SER A 67 -8.97 10.60 1.42
CA SER A 67 -9.31 12.01 1.34
C SER A 67 -8.79 12.78 2.55
N LYS A 68 -9.12 12.28 3.75
CA LYS A 68 -8.79 12.89 5.04
C LYS A 68 -7.28 12.99 5.29
N PHE A 69 -6.52 11.94 4.97
CA PHE A 69 -5.08 11.88 5.23
C PHE A 69 -4.24 12.46 4.09
N GLY A 70 -4.77 12.51 2.86
CA GLY A 70 -4.02 12.94 1.67
C GLY A 70 -3.76 14.44 1.52
N VAL A 71 -4.35 15.29 2.37
CA VAL A 71 -4.18 16.75 2.28
C VAL A 71 -2.91 17.23 2.99
N ASN A 72 -2.57 16.63 4.14
CA ASN A 72 -1.46 17.07 4.97
C ASN A 72 -0.34 16.04 4.92
N GLU A 73 0.83 16.42 4.39
CA GLU A 73 1.99 15.54 4.23
C GLU A 73 2.42 14.89 5.56
N SER A 74 2.56 15.68 6.64
CA SER A 74 3.00 15.12 7.92
C SER A 74 2.02 14.09 8.48
N LEU A 75 0.72 14.29 8.24
CA LEU A 75 -0.34 13.39 8.69
C LEU A 75 -0.38 12.13 7.82
N ALA A 76 -0.22 12.28 6.50
CA ALA A 76 -0.10 11.16 5.56
C ALA A 76 1.09 10.27 5.92
N GLU A 77 2.27 10.84 6.14
CA GLU A 77 3.47 10.07 6.53
C GLU A 77 3.27 9.33 7.86
N THR A 78 2.65 9.98 8.84
CA THR A 78 2.38 9.34 10.14
C THR A 78 1.38 8.19 9.98
N PHE A 79 0.36 8.36 9.15
CA PHE A 79 -0.63 7.32 8.87
C PHE A 79 -0.04 6.15 8.09
N LEU A 80 0.73 6.40 7.03
CA LEU A 80 1.42 5.35 6.26
C LEU A 80 2.34 4.51 7.15
N LYS A 81 3.08 5.14 8.07
CA LYS A 81 3.89 4.44 9.07
C LYS A 81 3.05 3.57 10.00
N ALA A 82 1.96 4.11 10.54
CA ALA A 82 1.07 3.36 11.42
C ALA A 82 0.45 2.14 10.70
N VAL A 83 0.10 2.28 9.41
CA VAL A 83 -0.37 1.15 8.60
C VAL A 83 0.71 0.09 8.44
N LEU A 84 1.96 0.46 8.12
CA LEU A 84 3.07 -0.49 7.99
C LEU A 84 3.39 -1.21 9.31
N GLU A 85 3.34 -0.49 10.43
CA GLU A 85 3.52 -1.06 11.76
C GLU A 85 2.39 -2.05 12.07
N LYS A 86 1.13 -1.69 11.77
CA LYS A 86 -0.01 -2.58 11.97
C LYS A 86 0.10 -3.85 11.13
N ILE A 87 0.46 -3.74 9.86
CA ILE A 87 0.71 -4.89 8.98
C ILE A 87 1.82 -5.78 9.58
N LYS A 88 2.92 -5.18 10.06
CA LYS A 88 4.06 -5.93 10.61
C LYS A 88 3.76 -6.63 11.94
N VAL A 89 3.06 -5.96 12.85
CA VAL A 89 2.82 -6.47 14.22
C VAL A 89 1.75 -7.56 14.22
N GLU A 90 0.75 -7.44 13.34
CA GLU A 90 -0.42 -8.30 13.39
C GLU A 90 -0.51 -9.28 12.22
N GLU A 91 0.50 -9.37 11.34
CA GLU A 91 0.48 -10.15 10.09
C GLU A 91 -0.15 -11.54 10.22
N GLU A 92 0.28 -12.32 11.22
CA GLU A 92 -0.17 -13.71 11.45
C GLU A 92 -1.58 -13.80 12.06
N SER A 93 -2.06 -12.73 12.70
CA SER A 93 -3.34 -12.67 13.42
C SER A 93 -4.40 -11.81 12.74
N MET A 94 -4.01 -11.08 11.69
CA MET A 94 -4.85 -10.12 11.00
C MET A 94 -5.74 -10.83 9.98
N GLY A 95 -7.03 -10.54 10.02
CA GLY A 95 -7.96 -10.99 8.99
C GLY A 95 -7.53 -10.50 7.60
N HIS A 96 -7.66 -11.37 6.60
CA HIS A 96 -7.23 -11.07 5.24
C HIS A 96 -7.92 -9.83 4.67
N GLU A 97 -9.18 -9.59 5.03
CA GLU A 97 -9.98 -8.45 4.59
C GLU A 97 -9.40 -7.12 5.08
N LEU A 98 -8.98 -7.07 6.35
CA LEU A 98 -8.34 -5.88 6.92
C LEU A 98 -6.99 -5.62 6.26
N LEU A 99 -6.18 -6.67 6.08
CA LEU A 99 -4.89 -6.54 5.39
C LEU A 99 -5.06 -6.00 3.97
N GLN A 100 -6.05 -6.50 3.23
CA GLN A 100 -6.36 -6.00 1.90
C GLN A 100 -6.82 -4.52 1.94
N SER A 101 -7.66 -4.15 2.90
CA SER A 101 -8.12 -2.75 3.02
C SER A 101 -6.98 -1.80 3.37
N LEU A 102 -6.14 -2.16 4.34
CA LEU A 102 -4.94 -1.40 4.68
C LEU A 102 -4.00 -1.26 3.47
N CYS A 103 -3.82 -2.32 2.70
CA CYS A 103 -3.02 -2.31 1.47
C CYS A 103 -3.60 -1.32 0.43
N ARG A 104 -4.90 -1.38 0.15
CA ARG A 104 -5.56 -0.47 -0.81
C ARG A 104 -5.50 0.98 -0.36
N VAL A 105 -5.73 1.26 0.92
CA VAL A 105 -5.64 2.62 1.46
C VAL A 105 -4.21 3.14 1.39
N TYR A 106 -3.22 2.32 1.73
CA TYR A 106 -1.81 2.68 1.63
C TYR A 106 -1.45 3.05 0.18
N VAL A 107 -1.82 2.21 -0.78
CA VAL A 107 -1.55 2.44 -2.20
C VAL A 107 -2.32 3.64 -2.74
N GLY A 108 -3.61 3.79 -2.40
CA GLY A 108 -4.41 4.93 -2.81
C GLY A 108 -3.90 6.26 -2.25
N LEU A 109 -3.37 6.26 -1.02
CA LEU A 109 -2.73 7.43 -0.44
C LEU A 109 -1.39 7.74 -1.12
N CYS A 110 -0.59 6.71 -1.47
CA CYS A 110 0.61 6.87 -2.30
C CYS A 110 0.28 7.46 -3.67
N GLN A 111 -0.76 6.95 -4.34
CA GLN A 111 -1.24 7.44 -5.63
C GLN A 111 -1.64 8.91 -5.55
N LYS A 112 -2.46 9.28 -4.55
CA LYS A 112 -2.91 10.66 -4.34
C LYS A 112 -1.74 11.63 -4.14
N ARG A 113 -0.61 11.16 -3.62
CA ARG A 113 0.61 11.94 -3.40
C ARG A 113 1.63 11.83 -4.54
N GLY A 114 1.41 10.98 -5.53
CA GLY A 114 2.38 10.70 -6.59
C GLY A 114 3.62 9.93 -6.13
N ASP A 115 3.56 9.23 -4.99
CA ASP A 115 4.69 8.49 -4.40
C ASP A 115 4.63 7.00 -4.76
N SER A 116 5.01 6.67 -6.00
CA SER A 116 5.06 5.27 -6.45
C SER A 116 6.13 4.46 -5.73
N HIS A 117 7.21 5.09 -5.24
CA HIS A 117 8.29 4.42 -4.53
C HIS A 117 7.81 3.75 -3.23
N LYS A 118 6.97 4.44 -2.44
CA LYS A 118 6.37 3.84 -1.23
C LYS A 118 5.46 2.66 -1.57
N ALA A 119 4.71 2.74 -2.67
CA ALA A 119 3.89 1.61 -3.13
C ALA A 119 4.79 0.44 -3.57
N HIS A 120 5.86 0.68 -4.33
CA HIS A 120 6.80 -0.37 -4.73
C HIS A 120 7.53 -1.00 -3.54
N ALA A 121 7.88 -0.20 -2.53
CA ALA A 121 8.47 -0.71 -1.29
C ALA A 121 7.51 -1.63 -0.54
N LEU A 122 6.21 -1.30 -0.49
CA LEU A 122 5.19 -2.19 0.08
C LEU A 122 5.08 -3.50 -0.72
N ALA A 123 5.05 -3.42 -2.05
CA ALA A 123 5.02 -4.59 -2.93
C ALA A 123 6.23 -5.51 -2.70
N TYR A 124 7.42 -4.92 -2.63
CA TYR A 124 8.64 -5.66 -2.33
C TYR A 124 8.55 -6.41 -1.00
N ARG A 125 8.03 -5.76 0.06
CA ARG A 125 7.84 -6.41 1.37
C ARG A 125 6.91 -7.62 1.28
N PHE A 126 5.79 -7.51 0.57
CA PHE A 126 4.93 -8.67 0.37
C PHE A 126 5.60 -9.77 -0.47
N LEU A 127 6.46 -9.41 -1.41
CA LEU A 127 7.13 -10.38 -2.28
C LEU A 127 8.36 -11.04 -1.63
N GLN A 128 8.82 -10.57 -0.46
CA GLN A 128 9.86 -11.26 0.32
C GLN A 128 9.44 -12.69 0.67
N GLU A 129 10.42 -13.52 1.02
CA GLU A 129 10.21 -14.91 1.40
C GLU A 129 9.27 -14.98 2.63
N ASP A 130 8.45 -16.03 2.72
CA ASP A 130 7.45 -16.32 3.78
C ASP A 130 6.03 -15.71 3.66
N PHE A 131 5.78 -14.73 2.79
CA PHE A 131 4.42 -14.20 2.61
C PHE A 131 3.57 -15.06 1.64
N SER A 132 2.62 -15.84 2.17
CA SER A 132 1.80 -16.81 1.40
C SER A 132 0.84 -16.16 0.40
N GLU A 133 0.19 -15.06 0.79
CA GLU A 133 -0.82 -14.36 -0.03
C GLU A 133 -0.22 -13.26 -0.94
N ALA A 134 1.10 -13.25 -1.15
CA ALA A 134 1.78 -12.15 -1.84
C ALA A 134 1.18 -11.82 -3.23
N PRO A 135 0.93 -12.78 -4.15
CA PRO A 135 0.37 -12.48 -5.46
C PRO A 135 -1.02 -11.83 -5.38
N LYS A 136 -1.82 -12.25 -4.39
CA LYS A 136 -3.16 -11.70 -4.13
C LYS A 136 -3.06 -10.26 -3.65
N LEU A 137 -2.11 -9.94 -2.77
CA LEU A 137 -1.88 -8.56 -2.35
C LEU A 137 -1.38 -7.68 -3.48
N ILE A 138 -0.49 -8.18 -4.34
CA ILE A 138 -0.08 -7.44 -5.54
C ILE A 138 -1.29 -7.14 -6.43
N LEU A 139 -2.21 -8.09 -6.62
CA LEU A 139 -3.44 -7.85 -7.36
C LEU A 139 -4.29 -6.76 -6.68
N VAL A 140 -4.43 -6.80 -5.35
CA VAL A 140 -5.17 -5.80 -4.57
C VAL A 140 -4.56 -4.40 -4.72
N MET A 141 -3.23 -4.29 -4.77
CA MET A 141 -2.55 -3.02 -5.05
C MET A 141 -2.90 -2.49 -6.44
N VAL A 142 -2.88 -3.36 -7.46
CA VAL A 142 -3.25 -2.99 -8.83
C VAL A 142 -4.72 -2.57 -8.91
N THR A 143 -5.62 -3.23 -8.18
CA THR A 143 -7.03 -2.81 -8.14
C THR A 143 -7.24 -1.48 -7.42
N ALA A 144 -6.30 -1.01 -6.59
CA ALA A 144 -6.36 0.33 -6.00
C ALA A 144 -5.70 1.38 -6.90
N TRP A 145 -4.61 1.01 -7.57
CA TRP A 145 -3.87 1.87 -8.50
C TRP A 145 -3.42 1.07 -9.72
N PRO A 146 -4.21 1.05 -10.81
CA PRO A 146 -3.97 0.18 -11.97
C PRO A 146 -2.58 0.33 -12.60
N SER A 147 -2.08 1.56 -12.66
CA SER A 147 -0.78 1.88 -13.26
C SER A 147 0.42 1.79 -12.32
N VAL A 148 0.23 1.33 -11.07
CA VAL A 148 1.28 1.37 -10.04
C VAL A 148 2.56 0.63 -10.47
N PHE A 149 2.44 -0.46 -11.23
CA PHE A 149 3.57 -1.25 -11.71
C PHE A 149 3.79 -1.16 -13.23
N SER A 150 3.19 -0.19 -13.91
CA SER A 150 3.34 -0.02 -15.36
C SER A 150 4.67 0.60 -15.78
N HIS A 151 5.43 1.17 -14.84
CA HIS A 151 6.75 1.72 -15.14
C HIS A 151 7.74 0.60 -15.48
N ASN A 152 8.50 0.74 -16.56
CA ASN A 152 9.56 -0.20 -16.93
C ASN A 152 10.86 0.03 -16.10
N SER A 153 10.72 0.23 -14.79
CA SER A 153 11.86 0.36 -13.88
C SER A 153 12.45 -1.03 -13.54
N PRO A 154 13.74 -1.13 -13.14
CA PRO A 154 14.29 -2.38 -12.66
C PRO A 154 13.49 -3.02 -11.52
N LEU A 155 12.98 -2.19 -10.60
CA LEU A 155 12.18 -2.64 -9.46
C LEU A 155 10.82 -3.19 -9.91
N CYS A 156 10.11 -2.50 -10.80
CA CYS A 156 8.85 -3.01 -11.35
C CYS A 156 9.06 -4.31 -12.11
N ARG A 157 10.14 -4.43 -12.91
CA ARG A 157 10.47 -5.70 -13.57
C ARG A 157 10.72 -6.82 -12.56
N ALA A 158 11.45 -6.55 -11.48
CA ALA A 158 11.66 -7.54 -10.41
C ALA A 158 10.33 -7.94 -9.74
N ILE A 159 9.46 -6.97 -9.43
CA ILE A 159 8.12 -7.20 -8.89
C ILE A 159 7.33 -8.12 -9.82
N HIS A 160 7.31 -7.85 -11.13
CA HIS A 160 6.63 -8.67 -12.12
C HIS A 160 7.18 -10.10 -12.18
N ILE A 161 8.51 -10.26 -12.17
CA ILE A 161 9.18 -11.57 -12.22
C ILE A 161 8.84 -12.39 -10.97
N VAL A 162 9.04 -11.84 -9.78
CA VAL A 162 8.80 -12.56 -8.52
C VAL A 162 7.32 -12.86 -8.35
N CYS A 163 6.44 -11.92 -8.71
CA CYS A 163 5.00 -12.14 -8.67
C CYS A 163 4.57 -13.27 -9.61
N LYS A 164 5.13 -13.34 -10.84
CA LYS A 164 4.91 -14.45 -11.78
C LYS A 164 5.35 -15.81 -11.19
N MET A 165 6.49 -15.84 -10.50
CA MET A 165 7.01 -17.07 -9.88
C MET A 165 6.14 -17.56 -8.72
N LYS A 166 5.58 -16.64 -7.93
CA LYS A 166 4.74 -16.96 -6.77
C LYS A 166 3.27 -17.21 -7.13
N ALA A 167 2.78 -16.65 -8.23
CA ALA A 167 1.37 -16.74 -8.60
C ALA A 167 1.02 -18.11 -9.21
N TYR A 168 -0.12 -18.65 -8.79
CA TYR A 168 -0.69 -19.89 -9.34
C TYR A 168 -2.19 -19.77 -9.59
N GLY A 169 -2.72 -20.68 -10.41
CA GLY A 169 -4.16 -20.78 -10.70
C GLY A 169 -4.79 -19.47 -11.17
N LYS A 170 -5.92 -19.10 -10.55
CA LYS A 170 -6.69 -17.90 -10.93
C LYS A 170 -5.93 -16.59 -10.75
N PHE A 171 -5.08 -16.48 -9.71
CA PHE A 171 -4.37 -15.25 -9.42
C PHE A 171 -3.27 -14.98 -10.46
N TYR A 172 -2.63 -16.02 -10.99
CA TYR A 172 -1.73 -15.89 -12.13
C TYR A 172 -2.44 -15.27 -13.33
N TYR A 173 -3.63 -15.77 -13.69
CA TYR A 173 -4.39 -15.25 -14.83
C TYR A 173 -4.83 -13.79 -14.62
N LEU A 174 -5.32 -13.45 -13.42
CA LEU A 174 -5.74 -12.09 -13.08
C LEU A 174 -4.56 -11.10 -13.13
N LEU A 175 -3.42 -11.47 -12.55
CA LEU A 175 -2.19 -10.67 -12.59
C LEU A 175 -1.69 -10.50 -14.02
N LYS A 176 -1.64 -11.59 -14.80
CA LYS A 176 -1.27 -11.56 -16.20
C LYS A 176 -2.09 -10.53 -16.98
N LYS A 177 -3.39 -10.49 -16.71
CA LYS A 177 -4.32 -9.55 -17.35
C LYS A 177 -4.14 -8.12 -16.86
N CYS A 178 -4.15 -7.88 -15.55
CA CYS A 178 -4.10 -6.54 -15.00
C CYS A 178 -2.72 -5.87 -15.12
N LEU A 179 -1.64 -6.65 -15.25
CA LEU A 179 -0.29 -6.15 -15.48
C LEU A 179 0.11 -6.21 -16.96
N HIS A 180 -0.83 -6.55 -17.85
CA HIS A 180 -0.62 -6.61 -19.30
C HIS A 180 0.56 -7.50 -19.73
N TRP A 181 0.77 -8.62 -19.06
CA TRP A 181 1.85 -9.56 -19.36
C TRP A 181 1.74 -10.25 -20.72
N ASP A 182 0.58 -10.15 -21.38
CA ASP A 182 0.43 -10.54 -22.79
C ASP A 182 1.17 -9.59 -23.74
N MET A 183 1.27 -8.31 -23.38
CA MET A 183 1.98 -7.29 -24.15
C MET A 183 3.43 -7.15 -23.69
N GLU A 184 3.63 -7.12 -22.38
CA GLU A 184 4.94 -6.96 -21.73
C GLU A 184 5.17 -8.10 -20.72
N PRO A 185 5.57 -9.29 -21.19
CA PRO A 185 5.74 -10.43 -20.30
C PRO A 185 6.88 -10.21 -19.30
N PRO A 186 6.72 -10.68 -18.04
CA PRO A 186 7.81 -10.67 -17.08
C PRO A 186 8.99 -11.46 -17.61
N GLY A 187 10.18 -10.89 -17.44
CA GLY A 187 11.42 -11.50 -17.88
C GLY A 187 11.73 -12.83 -17.21
N ASP A 188 12.80 -13.46 -17.67
CA ASP A 188 13.33 -14.67 -17.06
C ASP A 188 14.16 -14.33 -15.80
N PRO A 189 13.93 -15.01 -14.65
CA PRO A 189 14.65 -14.72 -13.41
C PRO A 189 16.16 -14.98 -13.53
N TYR A 190 16.58 -16.04 -14.23
CA TYR A 190 18.00 -16.35 -14.41
C TYR A 190 18.70 -15.26 -15.23
N ARG A 191 18.05 -14.77 -16.29
CA ARG A 191 18.54 -13.67 -17.10
C ARG A 191 18.63 -12.37 -16.30
N ALA A 192 17.65 -12.09 -15.43
CA ALA A 192 17.66 -10.91 -14.57
C ALA A 192 18.83 -10.96 -13.57
N ILE A 193 19.02 -12.08 -12.89
CA ILE A 193 20.16 -12.32 -11.98
C ILE A 193 21.47 -12.18 -12.73
N THR A 194 21.62 -12.86 -13.87
CA THR A 194 22.86 -12.84 -14.67
C THR A 194 23.20 -11.42 -15.13
N SER A 195 22.21 -10.65 -15.58
CA SER A 195 22.41 -9.27 -16.04
C SER A 195 22.84 -8.36 -14.89
N THR A 196 22.23 -8.50 -13.72
CA THR A 196 22.63 -7.74 -12.52
C THR A 196 24.05 -8.10 -12.09
N LEU A 197 24.39 -9.39 -12.05
CA LEU A 197 25.73 -9.84 -11.68
C LEU A 197 26.80 -9.30 -12.63
N LYS A 198 26.55 -9.36 -13.95
CA LYS A 198 27.45 -8.77 -14.96
C LYS A 198 27.67 -7.28 -14.73
N ALA A 199 26.59 -6.53 -14.49
CA ALA A 199 26.67 -5.10 -14.22
C ALA A 199 27.49 -4.76 -12.95
N LEU A 200 27.33 -5.55 -11.89
CA LEU A 200 28.08 -5.37 -10.63
C LEU A 200 29.56 -5.77 -10.77
N LEU A 201 29.83 -6.84 -11.52
CA LEU A 201 31.18 -7.36 -11.71
C LEU A 201 31.97 -6.61 -12.81
N LYS A 202 31.31 -5.72 -13.57
CA LYS A 202 31.85 -5.05 -14.76
C LYS A 202 32.42 -6.02 -15.80
N VAL A 203 31.78 -7.19 -15.94
CA VAL A 203 32.11 -8.25 -16.91
C VAL A 203 31.01 -8.36 -17.95
#